data_AF-A0A7V2T0F1-F1
#
_entry.id   AF-A0A7V2T0F1-F1
#
_cell.length_a   1.000
_cell.length_b   1.000
_cell.length_c   1.000
_cell.angle_alpha   90.00
_cell.angle_beta   90.00
_cell.angle_gamma   90.00
#
_symmetry.space_group_name_H-M   'P 1'
#
loop_
_entity.id
_entity.type
_entity.pdbx_description
1 polymer ?
#
loop_
_entity_poly.entity_id
_entity_poly.type
_entity_poly.pdbx_seq_one_letter_code
_entity_poly.pdbx_strand_id
1 'polypeptide(L)'
;KMQHLSWFVLPPDQAFYYQQSHANYKPLPEWREDCKTLDGNTDNNPISLIYPRSNTQIYIPTDLTGERSKVVFKAIHRETEQQIYWHIDHQFIGTTQLFHQKAVYLKAGKHTLVLVDEAGNRVEQTFVILQK
;
A
#
# COMPACT_ATOMS: atom_id res chain seq x y z
N LYS A 1 18.81 8.95 30.21
CA LYS A 1 20.03 9.02 29.36
C LYS A 1 19.68 8.39 28.01
N MET A 2 19.93 9.07 26.89
CA MET A 2 19.61 8.56 25.54
C MET A 2 20.50 7.34 25.22
N GLN A 3 19.91 6.28 24.67
CA GLN A 3 20.63 5.09 24.19
C GLN A 3 20.50 5.02 22.67
N HIS A 4 21.62 4.96 21.96
CA HIS A 4 21.63 4.76 20.51
C HIS A 4 21.74 3.27 20.20
N LEU A 5 20.76 2.76 19.46
CA LEU A 5 20.70 1.38 19.00
C LEU A 5 20.56 1.37 17.48
N SER A 6 21.32 0.52 16.81
CA SER A 6 21.11 0.28 15.37
C SER A 6 19.83 -0.54 15.21
N TRP A 7 18.87 -0.02 14.44
CA TRP A 7 17.62 -0.70 14.14
C TRP A 7 17.56 -1.07 12.67
N PHE A 8 17.25 -2.33 12.37
CA PHE A 8 17.08 -2.79 10.99
C PHE A 8 15.65 -2.51 10.53
N VAL A 9 15.49 -1.48 9.69
CA VAL A 9 14.18 -1.03 9.21
C VAL A 9 14.00 -1.45 7.75
N LEU A 10 12.84 -2.04 7.46
CA LEU A 10 12.43 -2.41 6.12
C LEU A 10 11.16 -1.64 5.73
N PRO A 11 10.94 -1.37 4.43
CA PRO A 11 9.64 -0.93 3.92
C PRO A 11 8.50 -1.85 4.39
N PRO A 12 7.27 -1.34 4.64
CA PRO A 12 6.17 -2.12 5.19
C PRO A 12 5.88 -3.46 4.50
N ASP A 13 5.91 -3.49 3.17
CA ASP A 13 5.73 -4.73 2.39
C ASP A 13 6.87 -5.72 2.58
N GLN A 14 8.12 -5.26 2.62
CA GLN A 14 9.28 -6.11 2.86
C GLN A 14 9.27 -6.66 4.29
N ALA A 15 9.00 -5.81 5.28
CA ALA A 15 8.88 -6.20 6.69
C ALA A 15 7.81 -7.29 6.88
N PHE A 16 6.63 -7.12 6.25
CA PHE A 16 5.53 -8.07 6.35
C PHE A 16 5.90 -9.49 5.90
N TYR A 17 6.67 -9.62 4.81
CA TYR A 17 7.13 -10.92 4.34
C TYR A 17 8.35 -11.43 5.12
N TYR A 18 9.28 -10.54 5.46
CA TYR A 18 10.52 -10.89 6.16
C TYR A 18 10.26 -11.47 7.56
N GLN A 19 9.34 -10.86 8.32
CA GLN A 19 9.02 -11.30 9.68
C GLN A 19 8.43 -12.71 9.77
N GLN A 20 7.81 -13.21 8.69
CA GLN A 20 7.21 -14.55 8.67
C GLN A 20 8.26 -15.66 8.73
N SER A 21 9.48 -15.39 8.27
CA SER A 21 10.60 -16.34 8.29
C SER A 21 11.71 -15.97 9.28
N HIS A 22 11.66 -14.79 9.90
CA HIS A 22 12.68 -14.28 10.82
C HIS A 22 12.05 -13.84 12.14
N ALA A 23 11.88 -14.80 13.07
CA ALA A 23 11.23 -14.56 14.36
C ALA A 23 11.97 -13.53 15.25
N ASN A 24 13.25 -13.25 14.99
CA ASN A 24 14.03 -12.24 15.70
C ASN A 24 13.90 -10.83 15.09
N TYR A 25 13.24 -10.67 13.94
CA TYR A 25 12.97 -9.37 13.35
C TYR A 25 12.01 -8.59 14.25
N LYS A 26 12.32 -7.31 14.48
CA LYS A 26 11.47 -6.40 15.25
C LYS A 26 11.05 -5.25 14.34
N PRO A 27 9.74 -4.96 14.20
CA PRO A 27 9.29 -3.80 13.46
C PRO A 27 9.82 -2.51 14.11
N LEU A 28 9.71 -1.40 13.38
CA LEU A 28 10.03 -0.08 13.94
C LEU A 28 9.18 0.14 15.19
N PRO A 29 9.78 0.46 16.35
CA PRO A 29 9.01 0.75 17.56
C PRO A 29 8.18 2.01 17.35
N GLU A 30 7.02 2.05 18.01
CA GLU A 30 6.15 3.21 17.98
C GLU A 30 6.87 4.45 18.53
N TRP A 31 6.50 5.60 17.98
CA TRP A 31 6.97 6.87 18.53
C TRP A 31 6.45 7.07 19.94
N ARG A 32 7.30 7.67 20.78
CA ARG A 32 6.87 8.13 22.09
C ARG A 32 5.77 9.19 21.92
N GLU A 33 4.80 9.20 22.82
CA GLU A 33 3.61 10.06 22.76
C GLU A 33 3.92 11.55 22.52
N ASP A 34 4.99 12.08 23.12
CA ASP A 34 5.43 13.47 22.99
C ASP A 34 6.24 13.76 21.71
N CYS A 35 6.44 12.77 20.84
CA CYS A 35 7.15 12.88 19.57
C CYS A 35 6.26 12.67 18.33
N LYS A 36 4.99 12.29 18.50
CA LYS A 36 4.07 11.95 17.40
C LYS A 36 3.85 13.08 16.37
N THR A 37 4.09 14.34 16.74
CA THR A 37 3.88 15.51 15.87
C THR A 37 5.09 15.84 14.97
N LEU A 38 6.22 15.12 15.11
CA LEU A 38 7.46 15.38 14.38
C LEU A 38 7.60 14.53 13.10
N ASP A 39 6.62 13.67 12.79
CA ASP A 39 6.63 12.71 11.68
C ASP A 39 6.32 13.32 10.31
N GLY A 40 7.10 14.32 9.91
CA GLY A 40 7.04 14.92 8.57
C GLY A 40 7.95 14.24 7.53
N ASN A 41 8.67 13.18 7.89
CA ASN A 41 9.65 12.55 7.00
C ASN A 41 9.00 11.56 6.02
N THR A 42 9.12 11.86 4.72
CA THR A 42 8.61 11.05 3.60
C THR A 42 9.19 9.63 3.54
N ASP A 43 10.38 9.40 4.10
CA ASP A 43 11.06 8.10 4.08
C ASP A 43 10.43 7.05 5.03
N ASN A 44 9.46 7.46 5.85
CA ASN A 44 8.84 6.58 6.85
C ASN A 44 7.35 6.29 6.59
N ASN A 45 6.89 6.41 5.34
CA ASN A 45 5.48 6.14 5.01
C ASN A 45 5.08 4.72 5.49
N PRO A 46 4.02 4.58 6.30
CA PRO A 46 3.58 3.28 6.81
C PRO A 46 2.84 2.45 5.76
N ILE A 47 2.49 3.05 4.61
CA ILE A 47 1.81 2.38 3.50
C ILE A 47 2.85 1.91 2.47
N SER A 48 2.82 0.63 2.13
CA SER A 48 3.48 0.08 0.93
C SER A 48 2.46 -0.49 -0.04
N LEU A 49 2.56 -0.09 -1.31
CA LEU A 49 1.81 -0.71 -2.40
C LEU A 49 2.52 -1.99 -2.88
N ILE A 50 1.86 -3.14 -2.76
CA ILE A 50 2.36 -4.42 -3.28
C ILE A 50 2.08 -4.53 -4.78
N TYR A 51 0.88 -4.12 -5.21
CA TYR A 51 0.47 -4.18 -6.60
C TYR A 51 -0.57 -3.09 -6.95
N PRO A 52 -0.40 -2.37 -8.08
CA PRO A 52 0.68 -2.48 -9.06
C PRO A 52 2.01 -1.90 -8.56
N ARG A 53 3.13 -2.33 -9.15
CA ARG A 53 4.42 -1.66 -8.98
C ARG A 53 4.63 -0.62 -10.10
N SER A 54 5.70 0.15 -10.00
CA SER A 54 6.05 1.12 -11.04
C SER A 54 6.16 0.49 -12.43
N ASN A 55 5.61 1.17 -13.44
CA ASN A 55 5.56 0.72 -14.83
C ASN A 55 4.81 -0.59 -15.08
N THR A 56 3.94 -1.02 -14.16
CA THR A 56 3.10 -2.22 -14.38
C THR A 56 2.15 -2.00 -15.56
N GLN A 57 2.12 -2.96 -16.47
CA GLN A 57 1.12 -3.09 -17.52
C GLN A 57 0.23 -4.30 -17.21
N ILE A 58 -1.08 -4.11 -17.24
CA ILE A 58 -2.06 -5.10 -16.81
C ILE A 58 -2.95 -5.46 -18.00
N TYR A 59 -2.99 -6.74 -18.33
CA TYR A 59 -4.00 -7.29 -19.24
C TYR A 59 -5.13 -7.88 -18.41
N ILE A 60 -6.38 -7.48 -18.71
CA ILE A 60 -7.56 -7.95 -17.98
C ILE A 60 -8.23 -9.06 -18.80
N PRO A 61 -8.18 -10.32 -18.37
CA PRO A 61 -8.83 -11.40 -19.09
C PRO A 61 -10.37 -11.30 -18.97
N THR A 62 -11.05 -11.83 -19.97
CA THR A 62 -12.47 -12.19 -19.86
C THR A 62 -12.58 -13.55 -19.20
N ASP A 63 -13.55 -13.70 -18.31
CA ASP A 63 -13.87 -14.99 -17.70
C ASP A 63 -14.64 -15.91 -18.67
N LEU A 64 -15.05 -17.08 -18.17
CA LEU A 64 -15.77 -18.09 -18.96
C LEU A 64 -17.20 -17.68 -19.31
N THR A 65 -17.78 -16.67 -18.65
CA THR A 65 -19.11 -16.15 -18.97
C THR A 65 -19.04 -15.00 -19.98
N GLY A 66 -17.83 -14.57 -20.34
CA GLY A 66 -17.58 -13.47 -21.26
C GLY A 66 -17.53 -12.10 -20.58
N GLU A 67 -17.62 -12.05 -19.25
CA GLU A 67 -17.49 -10.81 -18.50
C GLU A 67 -16.00 -10.44 -18.31
N ARG A 68 -15.73 -9.13 -18.33
CA ARG A 68 -14.37 -8.63 -18.07
C ARG A 68 -14.05 -8.86 -16.60
N SER A 69 -12.87 -9.38 -16.27
CA SER A 69 -12.43 -9.54 -14.88
C SER A 69 -12.13 -8.20 -14.20
N LYS A 70 -11.98 -8.21 -12.87
CA LYS A 70 -11.52 -7.06 -12.07
C LYS A 70 -9.99 -7.08 -11.91
N VAL A 71 -9.39 -5.91 -11.78
CA VAL A 71 -8.01 -5.77 -11.27
C VAL A 71 -8.06 -5.76 -9.76
N VAL A 72 -7.19 -6.54 -9.11
CA VAL A 72 -7.09 -6.57 -7.65
C VAL A 72 -5.84 -5.81 -7.22
N PHE A 73 -6.04 -4.65 -6.62
CA PHE A 73 -4.96 -3.88 -5.98
C PHE A 73 -4.67 -4.42 -4.60
N LYS A 74 -3.39 -4.35 -4.20
CA LYS A 74 -2.94 -4.85 -2.91
C LYS A 74 -1.93 -3.90 -2.29
N ALA A 75 -2.14 -3.56 -1.03
CA ALA A 75 -1.25 -2.75 -0.22
C ALA A 75 -1.04 -3.41 1.15
N ILE A 76 -0.12 -2.85 1.92
CA ILE A 76 0.10 -3.15 3.33
C ILE A 76 0.26 -1.83 4.07
N HIS A 77 -0.31 -1.80 5.26
CA HIS A 77 -0.06 -0.77 6.25
C HIS A 77 0.80 -1.37 7.37
N ARG A 78 1.80 -0.64 7.86
CA ARG A 78 2.67 -1.08 8.97
C ARG A 78 1.88 -1.40 10.23
N GLU A 79 0.90 -0.55 10.53
CA GLU A 79 -0.10 -0.78 11.58
C GLU A 79 -1.31 -1.48 10.95
N THR A 80 -1.64 -2.69 11.39
CA THR A 80 -2.59 -3.58 10.70
C THR A 80 -4.04 -3.13 10.78
N GLU A 81 -4.42 -2.38 11.82
CA GLU A 81 -5.81 -1.95 12.06
C GLU A 81 -6.16 -0.62 11.37
N GLN A 82 -5.17 0.03 10.75
CA GLN A 82 -5.35 1.31 10.09
C GLN A 82 -6.19 1.18 8.83
N GLN A 83 -6.93 2.25 8.51
CA GLN A 83 -7.77 2.32 7.34
C GLN A 83 -7.00 2.90 6.15
N ILE A 84 -7.11 2.25 4.97
CA ILE A 84 -6.61 2.81 3.71
C ILE A 84 -7.78 3.27 2.85
N TYR A 85 -7.71 4.51 2.38
CA TYR A 85 -8.63 5.15 1.45
C TYR A 85 -8.08 5.04 0.03
N TRP A 86 -8.81 4.37 -0.85
CA TRP A 86 -8.39 4.05 -2.20
C TRP A 86 -8.99 5.04 -3.18
N HIS A 87 -8.15 5.56 -4.08
CA HIS A 87 -8.58 6.44 -5.14
C HIS A 87 -7.98 5.99 -6.47
N ILE A 88 -8.78 6.05 -7.53
CA ILE A 88 -8.33 5.85 -8.91
C ILE A 88 -8.66 7.11 -9.69
N ASP A 89 -7.68 7.67 -10.39
CA ASP A 89 -7.85 8.85 -11.25
C ASP A 89 -8.56 10.02 -10.52
N HIS A 90 -8.13 10.27 -9.28
CA HIS A 90 -8.68 11.29 -8.38
C HIS A 90 -10.11 11.02 -7.87
N GLN A 91 -10.66 9.83 -8.12
CA GLN A 91 -11.97 9.42 -7.62
C GLN A 91 -11.84 8.43 -6.46
N PHE A 92 -12.51 8.70 -5.35
CA PHE A 92 -12.61 7.78 -4.23
C PHE A 92 -13.40 6.53 -4.61
N ILE A 93 -12.84 5.35 -4.36
CA ILE A 93 -13.44 4.04 -4.71
C ILE A 93 -13.74 3.18 -3.47
N GLY A 94 -13.52 3.71 -2.27
CA GLY A 94 -13.82 3.05 -1.00
C GLY A 94 -12.60 2.86 -0.12
N THR A 95 -12.81 2.18 1.01
CA THR A 95 -11.78 1.92 2.02
C THR A 95 -11.59 0.43 2.27
N THR A 96 -10.47 0.10 2.92
CA THR A 96 -10.21 -1.23 3.47
C THR A 96 -9.57 -1.10 4.85
N GLN A 97 -9.79 -2.11 5.69
CA GLN A 97 -9.21 -2.25 7.03
C GLN A 97 -8.75 -3.70 7.20
N LEU A 98 -7.67 -3.95 7.95
CA LEU A 98 -7.04 -5.27 8.18
C LEU A 98 -6.47 -5.93 6.90
N PHE A 99 -7.30 -6.15 5.88
CA PHE A 99 -6.93 -6.74 4.60
C PHE A 99 -7.04 -5.70 3.49
N HIS A 100 -5.90 -5.14 3.10
CA HIS A 100 -5.82 -4.07 2.12
C HIS A 100 -5.79 -4.61 0.68
N GLN A 101 -6.94 -5.13 0.23
CA GLN A 101 -7.17 -5.57 -1.14
C GLN A 101 -8.43 -4.93 -1.72
N LYS A 102 -8.34 -4.43 -2.96
CA LYS A 102 -9.47 -3.74 -3.62
C LYS A 102 -9.60 -4.18 -5.06
N ALA A 103 -10.73 -4.82 -5.38
CA ALA A 103 -11.04 -5.26 -6.74
C ALA A 103 -11.85 -4.19 -7.49
N VAL A 104 -11.39 -3.78 -8.68
CA VAL A 104 -11.97 -2.66 -9.45
C VAL A 104 -12.08 -3.02 -10.93
N TYR A 105 -13.18 -2.60 -11.56
CA TYR A 105 -13.30 -2.61 -13.01
C TYR A 105 -12.64 -1.35 -13.59
N LEU A 106 -11.71 -1.54 -14.51
CA LEU A 106 -11.03 -0.45 -15.20
C LEU A 106 -11.10 -0.61 -16.70
N LYS A 107 -11.20 0.52 -17.39
CA LYS A 107 -11.09 0.59 -18.85
C LYS A 107 -9.62 0.45 -19.25
N ALA A 108 -9.37 0.22 -20.54
CA ALA A 108 -8.00 0.29 -21.04
C ALA A 108 -7.51 1.75 -21.02
N GLY A 109 -6.24 1.96 -20.73
CA GLY A 109 -5.65 3.30 -20.60
C GLY A 109 -4.63 3.41 -19.48
N LYS A 110 -4.07 4.62 -19.32
CA LYS A 110 -3.21 4.98 -18.18
C LYS A 110 -4.09 5.38 -17.00
N HIS A 111 -3.72 4.91 -15.82
CA HIS A 111 -4.43 5.18 -14.58
C HIS A 111 -3.46 5.53 -13.46
N THR A 112 -3.96 6.26 -12.47
CA THR A 112 -3.22 6.62 -11.25
C THR A 112 -3.96 6.07 -10.04
N LEU A 113 -3.30 5.20 -9.28
CA LEU A 113 -3.75 4.72 -7.98
C LEU A 113 -3.17 5.59 -6.88
N VAL A 114 -4.01 6.04 -5.96
CA VAL A 114 -3.61 6.79 -4.77
C VAL A 114 -4.18 6.10 -3.53
N LEU A 115 -3.32 5.89 -2.55
CA LEU A 115 -3.65 5.41 -1.21
C LEU A 115 -3.40 6.52 -0.21
N VAL A 116 -4.32 6.69 0.73
CA VAL A 116 -4.20 7.64 1.84
C VAL A 116 -4.63 6.95 3.12
N ASP A 117 -4.01 7.25 4.26
CA ASP A 117 -4.48 6.84 5.60
C ASP A 117 -5.07 8.03 6.39
N GLU A 118 -5.52 7.77 7.62
CA GLU A 118 -6.12 8.80 8.49
C GLU A 118 -5.12 9.88 8.95
N ALA A 119 -3.82 9.54 8.97
CA ALA A 119 -2.74 10.46 9.32
C ALA A 119 -2.30 11.33 8.12
N GLY A 120 -2.85 11.09 6.92
CA GLY A 120 -2.53 11.82 5.71
C GLY A 120 -1.31 11.29 4.96
N ASN A 121 -0.74 10.14 5.35
CA ASN A 121 0.30 9.49 4.58
C ASN A 121 -0.24 9.08 3.22
N ARG A 122 0.54 9.28 2.17
CA ARG A 122 0.07 9.11 0.79
C ARG A 122 1.05 8.33 -0.06
N VAL A 123 0.54 7.33 -0.79
CA VAL A 123 1.29 6.60 -1.82
C VAL A 123 0.58 6.77 -3.16
N GLU A 124 1.33 7.05 -4.21
CA GLU A 124 0.81 7.20 -5.57
C GLU A 124 1.57 6.29 -6.53
N GLN A 125 0.84 5.62 -7.42
CA GLN A 125 1.40 4.76 -8.44
C GLN A 125 0.63 4.85 -9.75
N THR A 126 1.34 5.14 -10.83
CA THR A 126 0.82 5.05 -12.19
C THR A 126 0.96 3.62 -12.75
N PHE A 127 -0.02 3.20 -13.55
CA PHE A 127 -0.04 1.90 -14.22
C PHE A 127 -0.86 1.98 -15.52
N VAL A 128 -0.76 0.96 -16.37
CA VAL A 128 -1.47 0.91 -17.66
C VAL A 128 -2.31 -0.34 -17.74
N ILE A 129 -3.58 -0.20 -18.12
CA ILE A 129 -4.42 -1.30 -18.56
C ILE A 129 -4.32 -1.39 -20.09
N LEU A 130 -3.85 -2.54 -20.58
CA LEU A 130 -3.68 -2.77 -22.01
C LEU A 130 -5.03 -2.95 -22.71
N GLN A 131 -5.09 -2.53 -23.98
CA GLN A 131 -6.15 -2.95 -24.90
C GLN A 131 -5.91 -4.41 -25.32
N LYS A 132 -6.99 -5.09 -25.69
CA LYS A 132 -6.94 -6.44 -26.26
C LYS A 132 -6.45 -6.37 -27.71
#